data_AF-A0A9D5XTU7-F1
#
_entry.id   AF-A0A9D5XTU7-F1
#
_cell.length_a   1.000
_cell.length_b   1.000
_cell.length_c   1.000
_cell.angle_alpha   90.00
_cell.angle_beta   90.00
_cell.angle_gamma   90.00
#
_symmetry.space_group_name_H-M   'P 1'
#
loop_
_entity.id
_entity.type
_entity.pdbx_description
1 polymer ?
#
loop_
_entity_poly.entity_id
_entity_poly.type
_entity_poly.pdbx_seq_one_letter_code
_entity_poly.pdbx_strand_id
1 'polypeptide(L)'
;MNPFAALPHLAEFLDFLNNPEWRAWPFNSGYGEHLLPALARLVFVVIIIGGILFFLRLLFGPGGPLRDKELEEEARRETEQERAELEERFAKGEISEIEYRLKMKSLKD
;
A
#
# COMPACT_ATOMS: atom_id res chain seq x y z
N MET A 1 13.51 -12.25 46.49
CA MET A 1 14.16 -13.20 45.57
C MET A 1 13.45 -13.07 44.23
N ASN A 2 14.11 -12.55 43.20
CA ASN A 2 13.47 -12.20 41.93
C ASN A 2 13.21 -13.49 41.12
N PRO A 3 11.96 -13.85 40.80
CA PRO A 3 11.64 -15.13 40.14
C PRO A 3 12.09 -15.21 38.67
N PHE A 4 12.59 -14.11 38.11
CA PHE A 4 13.01 -13.99 36.71
C PHE A 4 14.53 -14.12 36.48
N ALA A 5 15.32 -14.38 37.53
CA ALA A 5 16.77 -14.56 37.40
C ALA A 5 17.20 -15.81 36.60
N ALA A 6 16.27 -16.70 36.25
CA ALA A 6 16.53 -17.94 35.53
C ALA A 6 16.55 -17.81 33.99
N LEU A 7 16.18 -16.65 33.43
CA LEU A 7 16.09 -16.44 31.97
C LEU A 7 16.79 -15.12 31.57
N PRO A 8 18.11 -15.14 31.35
CA PRO A 8 18.92 -13.93 31.16
C PRO A 8 18.50 -13.11 29.92
N HIS A 9 18.03 -13.75 28.86
CA HIS A 9 17.58 -13.09 27.64
C HIS A 9 16.28 -12.28 27.83
N LEU A 10 15.40 -12.69 28.75
CA LEU A 10 14.19 -11.91 29.08
C LEU A 10 14.54 -10.73 29.99
N ALA A 11 15.50 -10.91 30.90
CA ALA A 11 15.99 -9.82 31.74
C ALA A 11 16.66 -8.72 30.89
N GLU A 12 17.53 -9.09 29.94
CA GLU A 12 18.15 -8.15 29.01
C GLU A 12 17.12 -7.45 28.10
N PHE A 13 16.08 -8.15 27.64
CA PHE A 13 14.99 -7.56 26.88
C PHE A 13 14.16 -6.56 27.71
N LEU A 14 13.85 -6.90 28.96
CA LEU A 14 13.15 -5.99 29.87
C LEU A 14 14.01 -4.79 30.27
N ASP A 15 15.32 -4.98 30.45
CA ASP A 15 16.27 -3.90 30.71
C ASP A 15 16.42 -2.99 29.49
N PHE A 16 16.46 -3.55 28.27
CA PHE A 16 16.36 -2.78 27.02
C PHE A 16 15.07 -1.95 26.98
N LEU A 17 13.92 -2.54 27.32
CA LEU A 17 12.65 -1.83 27.45
C LEU A 17 12.60 -0.84 28.63
N ASN A 18 13.52 -0.88 29.58
CA ASN A 18 13.55 0.06 30.71
C ASN A 18 14.61 1.17 30.54
N ASN A 19 15.57 1.01 29.62
CA ASN A 19 16.62 2.00 29.36
C ASN A 19 16.08 3.25 28.63
N PRO A 20 16.56 4.48 28.88
CA PRO A 20 15.95 5.71 28.38
C PRO A 20 16.24 6.01 26.89
N GLU A 21 17.14 5.27 26.24
CA GLU A 21 17.54 5.57 24.86
C GLU A 21 16.39 5.43 23.84
N TRP A 22 15.51 4.44 23.99
CA TRP A 22 14.33 4.31 23.13
C TRP A 22 13.24 5.34 23.48
N ARG A 23 13.26 5.95 24.67
CA ARG A 23 12.38 7.09 25.00
C ARG A 23 12.80 8.38 24.30
N ALA A 24 14.05 8.48 23.86
CA ALA A 24 14.54 9.57 23.01
C ALA A 24 14.05 9.45 21.56
N TRP A 25 13.37 8.35 21.20
CA TRP A 25 12.77 8.23 19.88
C TRP A 25 11.85 9.43 19.65
N PRO A 26 11.95 10.09 18.48
CA PRO A 26 11.19 11.29 18.19
C PRO A 26 9.69 11.03 18.00
N PHE A 27 9.10 9.99 18.58
CA PHE A 27 7.64 9.77 18.59
C PHE A 27 7.08 9.57 20.00
N ASN A 28 7.91 9.59 21.05
CA ASN A 28 7.46 9.42 22.43
C ASN A 28 7.10 10.77 23.10
N SER A 29 6.33 10.69 24.19
CA SER A 29 5.71 11.80 24.94
C SER A 29 6.72 12.74 25.64
N GLY A 30 7.99 12.33 25.78
CA GLY A 30 9.02 13.10 26.48
C GLY A 30 9.62 14.30 25.71
N TYR A 31 9.33 14.44 24.41
CA TYR A 31 9.83 15.55 23.56
C TYR A 31 8.70 16.51 23.13
N GLY A 32 7.54 16.43 23.79
CA GLY A 32 6.24 16.86 23.23
C GLY A 32 5.64 18.15 23.75
N GLU A 33 6.36 19.01 24.47
CA GLU A 33 5.78 20.27 24.96
C GLU A 33 5.69 21.38 23.88
N HIS A 34 6.21 21.13 22.67
CA HIS A 34 6.23 22.12 21.58
C HIS A 34 5.59 21.59 20.29
N LEU A 35 4.77 22.43 19.66
CA LEU A 35 4.00 22.12 18.44
C LEU A 35 4.89 21.87 17.21
N LEU A 36 6.05 22.54 17.13
CA LEU A 36 7.00 22.43 16.02
C LEU A 36 7.59 21.03 15.86
N PRO A 37 8.19 20.42 16.92
CA PRO A 37 8.63 19.02 16.88
C PRO A 37 7.52 18.03 16.49
N ALA A 38 6.29 18.22 16.98
CA ALA A 38 5.15 17.39 16.62
C ALA A 38 4.84 17.44 15.11
N LEU A 39 4.83 18.64 14.52
CA LEU A 39 4.59 18.81 13.09
C LEU A 39 5.71 18.20 12.23
N ALA A 40 6.97 18.41 12.62
CA ALA A 40 8.12 17.84 11.91
C ALA A 40 8.06 16.30 11.84
N ARG A 41 7.62 15.66 12.92
CA ARG A 41 7.41 14.20 12.97
C ARG A 41 6.33 13.74 12.00
N LEU A 42 5.19 14.43 11.96
CA LEU A 42 4.11 14.10 11.03
C LEU A 42 4.57 14.23 9.57
N VAL A 43 5.26 15.32 9.24
CA VAL A 43 5.82 15.53 7.90
C VAL A 43 6.81 14.43 7.54
N PHE A 44 7.69 14.06 8.48
CA PHE A 44 8.65 12.98 8.27
C PHE A 44 7.97 11.64 8.01
N VAL A 45 6.92 11.30 8.77
CA VAL A 45 6.12 10.09 8.54
C VAL A 45 5.44 10.12 7.18
N VAL A 46 4.84 11.24 6.79
CA VAL A 46 4.22 11.40 5.46
C VAL A 46 5.24 11.23 4.34
N ILE A 47 6.46 11.76 4.50
CA ILE A 47 7.55 11.60 3.53
C ILE A 47 7.95 10.12 3.41
N ILE A 48 8.13 9.42 4.52
CA ILE A 48 8.47 7.99 4.51
C ILE A 48 7.37 7.18 3.83
N ILE A 49 6.12 7.35 4.26
CA ILE A 49 4.98 6.63 3.70
C ILE A 49 4.84 6.94 2.20
N GLY A 50 4.92 8.21 1.82
CA GLY A 50 4.90 8.63 0.42
C GLY A 50 6.04 8.00 -0.40
N GLY A 51 7.24 7.95 0.17
CA GLY A 51 8.40 7.28 -0.44
C GLY A 51 8.19 5.77 -0.62
N ILE A 52 7.64 5.09 0.38
CA ILE A 52 7.30 3.66 0.30
C ILE A 52 6.24 3.44 -0.78
N LEU A 53 5.16 4.22 -0.78
CA LEU A 53 4.10 4.11 -1.80
C LEU A 53 4.66 4.38 -3.20
N PHE A 54 5.52 5.38 -3.36
CA PHE A 54 6.19 5.67 -4.61
C PHE A 54 7.09 4.51 -5.07
N PHE A 55 7.88 3.93 -4.16
CA PHE A 55 8.74 2.80 -4.47
C PHE A 55 7.93 1.56 -4.87
N LEU A 56 6.87 1.25 -4.11
CA LEU A 56 5.93 0.18 -4.47
C LEU A 56 5.25 0.47 -5.81
N ARG A 57 4.89 1.73 -6.09
CA ARG A 57 4.29 2.13 -7.37
C ARG A 57 5.27 2.02 -8.55
N LEU A 58 6.57 2.17 -8.33
CA LEU A 58 7.61 1.91 -9.34
C LEU A 58 7.82 0.41 -9.54
N LEU A 59 7.80 -0.36 -8.46
CA LEU A 59 8.16 -1.77 -8.47
C LEU A 59 7.01 -2.68 -8.94
N PHE A 60 5.77 -2.34 -8.55
CA PHE A 60 4.55 -3.10 -8.79
C PHE A 60 3.49 -2.33 -9.61
N GLY A 61 3.75 -1.08 -10.01
CA GLY A 61 2.84 -0.35 -10.89
C GLY A 61 2.84 -0.88 -12.33
N PRO A 62 2.04 -0.30 -13.24
CA PRO A 62 2.06 -0.61 -14.67
C PRO A 62 3.50 -0.55 -15.23
N GLY A 63 3.98 -1.66 -15.76
CA GLY A 63 5.35 -1.81 -16.27
C GLY A 63 6.43 -2.02 -15.18
N GLY A 64 6.04 -2.25 -13.93
CA GLY A 64 6.95 -2.53 -12.82
C GLY A 64 7.63 -3.90 -12.95
N PRO A 65 8.93 -4.03 -12.63
CA PRO A 65 9.70 -5.25 -12.91
C PRO A 65 9.33 -6.44 -12.00
N LEU A 66 8.66 -6.21 -10.88
CA LEU A 66 8.15 -7.28 -9.99
C LEU A 66 6.64 -7.53 -10.15
N ARG A 67 5.99 -6.91 -11.13
CA ARG A 67 4.60 -7.22 -11.44
C ARG A 67 4.56 -8.56 -12.18
N ASP A 68 3.88 -9.55 -11.60
CA ASP A 68 3.71 -10.85 -12.24
C ASP A 68 2.98 -10.68 -13.58
N LYS A 69 3.67 -11.08 -14.65
CA LYS A 69 3.15 -10.97 -16.02
C LYS A 69 1.90 -11.82 -16.24
N GLU A 70 1.75 -12.89 -15.47
CA GLU A 70 0.57 -13.77 -15.53
C GLU A 70 -0.70 -13.05 -15.07
N LEU A 71 -0.63 -12.26 -13.99
CA LEU A 71 -1.77 -11.44 -13.52
C LEU A 71 -2.10 -10.29 -14.49
N GLU A 72 -1.08 -9.74 -15.17
CA GLU A 72 -1.27 -8.75 -16.23
C GLU A 72 -1.96 -9.33 -17.47
N GLU A 73 -1.58 -10.55 -17.85
CA GLU A 73 -2.20 -11.27 -18.96
C GLU A 73 -3.64 -11.67 -18.66
N GLU A 74 -3.94 -12.11 -17.43
CA GLU A 74 -5.31 -12.45 -17.02
C GLU A 74 -6.23 -11.22 -17.05
N ALA A 75 -5.80 -10.10 -16.46
CA ALA A 75 -6.58 -8.85 -16.51
C ALA A 75 -6.77 -8.33 -17.95
N ARG A 76 -5.75 -8.48 -18.82
CA ARG A 76 -5.89 -8.17 -20.25
C ARG A 76 -6.88 -9.09 -20.94
N ARG A 77 -6.83 -10.40 -20.67
CA ARG A 77 -7.74 -11.39 -21.26
C ARG A 77 -9.17 -11.14 -20.82
N GLU A 78 -9.42 -10.82 -19.56
CA GLU A 78 -10.75 -10.44 -19.07
C GLU A 78 -11.26 -9.19 -19.77
N THR A 79 -10.43 -8.14 -19.88
CA THR A 79 -10.81 -6.91 -20.60
C THR A 79 -11.08 -7.16 -22.09
N GLU A 80 -10.29 -8.03 -22.73
CA GLU A 80 -10.46 -8.43 -24.14
C GLU A 80 -11.75 -9.26 -24.32
N GLN A 81 -12.07 -10.16 -23.38
CA GLN A 81 -13.30 -10.95 -23.39
C GLN A 81 -14.54 -10.09 -23.20
N GLU A 82 -14.54 -9.19 -22.21
CA GLU A 82 -15.67 -8.28 -21.97
C GLU A 82 -15.96 -7.39 -23.18
N ARG A 83 -14.92 -6.95 -23.90
CA ARG A 83 -15.07 -6.19 -25.15
C ARG A 83 -15.66 -7.05 -26.27
N ALA A 84 -15.19 -8.28 -26.43
CA ALA A 84 -15.69 -9.20 -27.44
C ALA A 84 -17.16 -9.56 -27.21
N GLU A 85 -17.56 -9.81 -25.95
CA GLU A 85 -18.96 -10.04 -25.58
C GLU A 85 -19.84 -8.81 -25.86
N LEU A 86 -19.34 -7.61 -25.57
CA LEU A 86 -20.04 -6.36 -25.87
C LEU A 86 -20.24 -6.16 -27.37
N GLU A 87 -19.24 -6.49 -28.17
CA GLU A 87 -19.30 -6.42 -29.64
C GLU A 87 -20.26 -7.47 -30.21
N GLU A 88 -20.26 -8.69 -29.68
CA GLU A 88 -21.19 -9.73 -30.09
C GLU A 88 -22.65 -9.37 -29.76
N ARG A 89 -22.90 -8.81 -28.56
CA ARG A 89 -24.23 -8.32 -28.16
C ARG A 89 -24.71 -7.16 -29.02
N PHE A 90 -23.80 -6.27 -29.41
CA PHE A 90 -24.12 -5.19 -30.35
C PHE A 90 -24.42 -5.74 -31.76
N ALA A 91 -23.63 -6.70 -32.24
CA ALA A 91 -23.84 -7.36 -33.53
C ALA A 91 -25.16 -8.15 -33.59
N LYS A 92 -25.56 -8.76 -32.45
CA LYS A 92 -26.88 -9.41 -32.29
C LYS A 92 -28.04 -8.42 -32.15
N GLY A 93 -27.77 -7.12 -32.01
CA GLY A 93 -28.77 -6.08 -31.80
C GLY A 93 -29.44 -6.10 -30.42
N GLU A 94 -28.83 -6.79 -29.45
CA GLU A 94 -29.36 -6.92 -28.08
C GLU A 94 -29.11 -5.66 -27.23
N ILE A 95 -28.19 -4.81 -27.65
CA ILE A 95 -27.87 -3.54 -27.01
C ILE A 95 -27.89 -2.40 -28.02
N SER A 96 -28.34 -1.23 -27.58
CA SER A 96 -28.39 -0.05 -28.45
C SER A 96 -26.99 0.53 -28.72
N GLU A 97 -26.83 1.28 -29.80
CA GLU A 97 -25.57 1.96 -30.15
C GLU A 97 -25.09 2.91 -29.03
N ILE A 98 -26.03 3.53 -28.32
CA ILE A 98 -25.74 4.43 -27.20
C ILE A 98 -25.17 3.63 -26.00
N GLU A 99 -25.77 2.49 -25.66
CA GLU A 99 -25.28 1.62 -24.59
C GLU A 99 -23.93 0.99 -24.90
N TYR A 100 -23.74 0.54 -26.15
CA TYR A 100 -22.47 0.02 -26.63
C TYR A 100 -21.36 1.05 -26.47
N ARG A 101 -21.59 2.29 -26.93
CA ARG A 101 -20.61 3.37 -26.82
C ARG A 101 -20.30 3.75 -25.37
N LEU A 102 -21.28 3.74 -24.48
CA LEU A 102 -21.09 4.10 -23.07
C LEU A 102 -20.21 3.05 -22.36
N LYS A 103 -20.52 1.76 -22.56
CA LYS A 103 -19.77 0.65 -21.98
C LYS A 103 -18.38 0.47 -22.58
N MET A 104 -18.24 0.66 -23.90
CA MET A 104 -16.93 0.63 -24.54
C MET A 104 -16.01 1.75 -24.04
N LYS A 105 -16.58 2.90 -23.63
CA LYS A 105 -15.82 4.00 -23.04
C LYS A 105 -15.33 3.67 -21.62
N SER A 106 -16.14 3.00 -20.80
CA SER A 106 -15.72 2.59 -19.45
C SER A 106 -14.67 1.48 -19.44
N LEU A 107 -14.58 0.70 -20.51
CA LEU A 107 -13.55 -0.34 -20.68
C LEU A 107 -12.20 0.22 -21.20
N LYS A 108 -12.09 1.53 -21.45
CA LYS A 108 -10.91 2.18 -22.03
C LYS A 108 -10.06 2.93 -21.00
N ASP A 109 -10.54 3.03 -19.76
CA ASP A 109 -9.87 3.67 -18.62
C ASP A 109 -9.23 2.61 -17.71
#